data_AF-A0A1N6MWC7-F1
#
_entry.id   AF-A0A1N6MWC7-F1
#
_cell.length_a   1.000
_cell.length_b   1.000
_cell.length_c   1.000
_cell.angle_alpha   90.00
_cell.angle_beta   90.00
_cell.angle_gamma   90.00
#
_symmetry.space_group_name_H-M   'P 1'
#
loop_
_entity.id
_entity.type
_entity.pdbx_description
1 polymer ?
#
loop_
_entity_poly.entity_id
_entity_poly.type
_entity_poly.pdbx_seq_one_letter_code
_entity_poly.pdbx_strand_id
1 'polypeptide(L)'
;MSDVNKLDKVSEINNMLTIDITLGMARWWSDTVHWVHFWGYQGHGESDGGATSCGSLVVIENNTPIDVARTNQFRWWEFSPQMDNTHSISWDTYSYDGFFQKTSDLFSNKVMYVTVDGITYNLGKNTSISGSSAKNGVIADYISPDAPKLGNILKQIGVTKRFYFNWRDE
;
A
#
# COMPACT_ATOMS: atom_id res chain seq x y z
N MET A 1 -5.17 22.29 14.11
CA MET A 1 -4.73 20.95 13.67
C MET A 1 -4.69 20.97 12.16
N SER A 2 -3.58 20.48 11.62
CA SER A 2 -2.94 20.68 10.31
C SER A 2 -3.82 20.79 9.05
N ASP A 3 -3.66 21.90 8.33
CA ASP A 3 -4.05 22.12 6.92
C ASP A 3 -3.18 21.35 5.90
N VAL A 4 -2.39 20.37 6.32
CA VAL A 4 -1.41 19.65 5.48
C VAL A 4 -2.09 18.64 4.52
N ASN A 5 -3.40 18.42 4.64
CA ASN A 5 -4.13 17.34 3.92
C ASN A 5 -5.16 17.84 2.89
N LYS A 6 -5.20 19.13 2.56
CA LYS A 6 -6.08 19.60 1.47
C LYS A 6 -5.26 19.79 0.22
N LEU A 7 -5.59 19.01 -0.82
CA LEU A 7 -5.26 19.37 -2.19
C LEU A 7 -5.83 20.75 -2.47
N ASP A 8 -4.98 21.76 -2.44
CA ASP A 8 -5.32 23.07 -2.96
C ASP A 8 -5.72 22.87 -4.42
N LYS A 9 -6.96 23.24 -4.73
CA LYS A 9 -7.45 23.27 -6.10
C LYS A 9 -6.41 24.05 -6.92
N VAL A 10 -5.77 23.39 -7.88
CA VAL A 10 -4.80 23.92 -8.87
C VAL A 10 -3.29 23.65 -8.59
N SER A 11 -2.89 22.78 -7.66
CA SER A 11 -1.57 22.12 -7.81
C SER A 11 -1.70 20.95 -8.79
N GLU A 12 -0.86 20.88 -9.83
CA GLU A 12 -0.85 19.74 -10.75
C GLU A 12 -0.59 18.45 -9.97
N ILE A 13 -1.55 17.52 -10.01
CA ILE A 13 -1.39 16.17 -9.47
C ILE A 13 -0.29 15.51 -10.28
N ASN A 14 0.92 15.44 -9.71
CA ASN A 14 2.08 14.81 -10.34
C ASN A 14 2.19 13.31 -10.00
N ASN A 15 1.20 12.78 -9.27
CA ASN A 15 1.11 11.38 -8.87
C ASN A 15 2.34 10.90 -8.09
N MET A 16 2.82 11.74 -7.17
CA MET A 16 3.91 11.41 -6.25
C MET A 16 3.43 11.41 -4.80
N LEU A 17 3.90 10.43 -4.04
CA LEU A 17 3.61 10.29 -2.62
C LEU A 17 4.89 9.89 -1.89
N THR A 18 5.20 10.61 -0.81
CA THR A 18 6.29 10.28 0.10
C THR A 18 5.71 9.97 1.46
N ILE A 19 6.01 8.78 1.97
CA ILE A 19 5.61 8.34 3.32
C ILE A 19 6.77 7.69 4.04
N ASP A 20 6.79 7.84 5.35
CA ASP A 20 7.62 7.03 6.22
C ASP A 20 6.78 5.87 6.76
N ILE A 21 7.29 4.65 6.66
CA ILE A 21 6.66 3.46 7.25
C ILE A 21 7.61 2.85 8.26
N THR A 22 7.16 2.76 9.51
CA THR A 22 7.76 1.85 10.50
C THR A 22 7.25 0.45 10.21
N LEU A 23 8.16 -0.44 9.79
CA LEU A 23 7.81 -1.75 9.28
C LEU A 23 7.45 -2.70 10.43
N GLY A 24 6.26 -3.28 10.35
CA GLY A 24 5.77 -4.29 11.28
C GLY A 24 5.49 -5.61 10.59
N MET A 25 5.07 -6.59 11.41
CA MET A 25 4.55 -7.85 10.92
C MET A 25 3.28 -8.22 11.68
N ALA A 26 2.28 -8.69 10.94
CA ALA A 26 1.07 -9.28 11.46
C ALA A 26 0.95 -10.72 10.96
N ARG A 27 0.26 -11.54 11.74
CA ARG A 27 0.02 -12.94 11.38
C ARG A 27 -1.46 -13.22 11.30
N TRP A 28 -1.81 -14.11 10.38
CA TRP A 28 -3.07 -14.80 10.36
C TRP A 28 -2.78 -16.31 10.40
N TRP A 29 -3.44 -17.04 11.29
CA TRP A 29 -3.29 -18.50 11.47
C TRP A 29 -1.84 -18.94 11.72
N SER A 30 -1.18 -18.30 12.69
CA SER A 30 0.26 -18.49 12.98
C SER A 30 0.67 -19.90 13.40
N ASP A 31 -0.29 -20.77 13.76
CA ASP A 31 -0.02 -22.02 14.46
C ASP A 31 -0.38 -23.26 13.62
N THR A 32 -0.48 -23.10 12.29
CA THR A 32 -0.79 -24.22 11.38
C THR A 32 0.18 -24.28 10.20
N VAL A 33 0.19 -25.39 9.46
CA VAL A 33 0.89 -25.50 8.18
C VAL A 33 0.31 -24.57 7.10
N HIS A 34 -0.84 -23.95 7.37
CA HIS A 34 -1.57 -23.02 6.53
C HIS A 34 -1.51 -21.61 7.15
N TRP A 35 -0.39 -20.92 7.00
CA TRP A 35 -0.16 -19.60 7.59
C TRP A 35 -0.19 -18.49 6.54
N VAL A 36 -0.54 -17.27 6.99
CA VAL A 36 -0.40 -16.03 6.22
C VAL A 36 0.33 -14.99 7.08
N HIS A 37 1.37 -14.39 6.52
CA HIS A 37 2.12 -13.31 7.13
C HIS A 37 1.99 -12.04 6.31
N PHE A 38 1.83 -10.94 7.03
CA PHE A 38 1.71 -9.60 6.47
C PHE A 38 2.89 -8.78 6.95
N TRP A 39 3.64 -8.19 6.02
CA TRP A 39 4.84 -7.42 6.34
C TRP A 39 4.69 -6.00 5.79
N GLY A 40 4.97 -4.99 6.61
CA GLY A 40 4.80 -3.58 6.25
C GLY A 40 3.89 -2.84 7.22
N TYR A 41 2.86 -2.20 6.71
CA TYR A 41 1.88 -1.44 7.49
C TYR A 41 0.49 -2.08 7.41
N GLN A 42 -0.12 -2.27 8.58
CA GLN A 42 -1.50 -2.68 8.78
C GLN A 42 -2.09 -1.81 9.91
N GLY A 43 -3.01 -0.92 9.57
CA GLY A 43 -3.77 -0.12 10.51
C GLY A 43 -4.81 -0.94 11.27
N HIS A 44 -5.46 -0.28 12.23
CA HIS A 44 -6.65 -0.82 12.90
C HIS A 44 -7.87 -0.69 11.97
N GLY A 45 -8.03 -1.63 11.04
CA GLY A 45 -9.23 -1.76 10.21
C GLY A 45 -10.25 -2.72 10.81
N GLU A 46 -11.53 -2.48 10.57
CA GLU A 46 -12.65 -3.33 11.02
C GLU A 46 -12.74 -4.68 10.28
N SER A 47 -11.99 -4.88 9.18
CA SER A 47 -12.32 -5.86 8.15
C SER A 47 -11.39 -7.06 8.01
N ASP A 48 -10.29 -7.14 8.75
CA ASP A 48 -9.21 -8.08 8.41
C ASP A 48 -9.19 -9.37 9.24
N GLY A 49 -10.36 -9.94 9.50
CA GLY A 49 -10.53 -11.37 9.84
C GLY A 49 -9.76 -11.92 11.05
N GLY A 50 -9.16 -11.07 11.88
CA GLY A 50 -8.33 -11.44 13.03
C GLY A 50 -6.83 -11.10 12.92
N ALA A 51 -6.35 -10.50 11.83
CA ALA A 51 -4.97 -10.02 11.74
C ALA A 51 -4.76 -8.80 12.67
N THR A 52 -3.69 -8.84 13.48
CA THR A 52 -3.33 -7.72 14.37
C THR A 52 -2.80 -6.54 13.57
N SER A 53 -3.06 -5.31 14.02
CA SER A 53 -2.39 -4.11 13.48
C SER A 53 -0.86 -4.24 13.62
N CYS A 54 -0.10 -3.73 12.66
CA CYS A 54 1.35 -3.71 12.72
C CYS A 54 1.94 -2.52 11.97
N GLY A 55 3.08 -2.04 12.47
CA GLY A 55 3.77 -0.90 11.88
C GLY A 55 3.01 0.43 12.05
N SER A 56 3.56 1.48 11.47
CA SER A 56 2.92 2.80 11.44
C SER A 56 3.28 3.54 10.16
N LEU A 57 2.40 4.41 9.70
CA LEU A 57 2.58 5.21 8.50
C LEU A 57 2.49 6.70 8.85
N VAL A 58 3.44 7.49 8.34
CA VAL A 58 3.44 8.95 8.44
C VAL A 58 3.53 9.55 7.04
N VAL A 59 2.61 10.45 6.70
CA VAL A 59 2.62 11.17 5.42
C VAL A 59 3.64 12.30 5.48
N ILE A 60 4.57 12.33 4.52
CA ILE A 60 5.56 13.40 4.37
C ILE A 60 5.10 14.38 3.29
N GLU A 61 4.68 13.86 2.14
CA GLU A 61 4.18 14.64 1.01
C GLU A 61 3.17 13.80 0.23
N ASN A 62 2.03 14.37 -0.15
CA ASN A 62 1.01 13.67 -0.91
C ASN A 62 0.47 14.56 -2.02
N ASN A 63 0.87 14.27 -3.26
CA ASN A 63 0.34 14.91 -4.46
C ASN A 63 -0.37 13.87 -5.35
N THR A 64 -1.25 13.09 -4.70
CA THR A 64 -2.09 12.06 -5.32
C THR A 64 -3.55 12.29 -4.92
N PRO A 65 -4.54 11.73 -5.64
CA PRO A 65 -5.94 11.74 -5.21
C PRO A 65 -6.26 10.82 -4.00
N ILE A 66 -5.25 10.20 -3.39
CA ILE A 66 -5.39 9.24 -2.28
C ILE A 66 -5.45 10.00 -0.94
N ASP A 67 -6.42 9.66 -0.10
CA ASP A 67 -6.47 10.03 1.31
C ASP A 67 -5.61 9.04 2.12
N VAL A 68 -4.29 9.24 2.05
CA VAL A 68 -3.31 8.29 2.59
C VAL A 68 -3.42 8.15 4.11
N ALA A 69 -3.90 9.18 4.81
CA ALA A 69 -4.12 9.15 6.26
C ALA A 69 -5.17 8.10 6.67
N ARG A 70 -6.05 7.69 5.75
CA ARG A 70 -7.04 6.64 5.94
C ARG A 70 -6.59 5.27 5.42
N THR A 71 -5.36 5.14 4.94
CA THR A 71 -4.84 3.85 4.44
C THR A 71 -4.97 2.77 5.52
N ASN A 72 -5.62 1.67 5.16
CA ASN A 72 -5.75 0.50 6.02
C ASN A 72 -4.50 -0.35 5.97
N GLN A 73 -3.91 -0.55 4.79
CA GLN A 73 -2.72 -1.37 4.65
C GLN A 73 -1.85 -0.96 3.47
N PHE A 74 -0.55 -1.17 3.64
CA PHE A 74 0.43 -1.30 2.56
C PHE A 74 1.40 -2.40 2.97
N ARG A 75 1.24 -3.60 2.40
CA ARG A 75 1.87 -4.81 2.93
C ARG A 75 2.25 -5.81 1.85
N TRP A 76 3.28 -6.59 2.13
CA TRP A 76 3.61 -7.82 1.44
C TRP A 76 2.76 -8.97 2.01
N TRP A 77 2.01 -9.65 1.14
CA TRP A 77 1.26 -10.86 1.45
C TRP A 77 2.13 -12.08 1.20
N GLU A 78 2.44 -12.79 2.28
CA GLU A 78 3.22 -14.01 2.24
C GLU A 78 2.40 -15.18 2.77
N PHE A 79 2.35 -16.27 1.99
CA PHE A 79 1.58 -17.46 2.31
C PHE A 79 2.50 -18.65 2.51
N SER A 80 2.07 -19.60 3.34
CA SER A 80 2.66 -20.93 3.35
C SER A 80 2.53 -21.60 1.98
N PRO A 81 3.55 -22.36 1.52
CA PRO A 81 3.46 -23.11 0.26
C PRO A 81 2.30 -24.13 0.21
N GLN A 82 1.77 -24.51 1.36
CA GLN A 82 0.62 -25.42 1.48
C GLN A 82 -0.74 -24.73 1.29
N MET A 83 -0.77 -23.39 1.26
CA MET A 83 -1.98 -22.59 1.07
C MET A 83 -2.02 -21.95 -0.31
N ASP A 84 -0.99 -21.16 -0.63
CA ASP A 84 -0.85 -20.46 -1.90
C ASP A 84 0.63 -20.15 -2.13
N ASN A 85 1.07 -20.16 -3.39
CA ASN A 85 2.39 -19.72 -3.81
C ASN A 85 2.37 -18.31 -4.42
N THR A 86 1.19 -17.69 -4.46
CA THR A 86 0.99 -16.33 -4.93
C THR A 86 1.34 -15.35 -3.82
N HIS A 87 2.29 -14.46 -4.08
CA HIS A 87 2.65 -13.39 -3.16
C HIS A 87 2.55 -12.05 -3.87
N SER A 88 2.08 -11.02 -3.16
CA SER A 88 1.81 -9.71 -3.74
C SER A 88 2.09 -8.58 -2.76
N ILE A 89 2.30 -7.38 -3.31
CA ILE A 89 2.13 -6.15 -2.53
C ILE A 89 0.66 -5.77 -2.63
N SER A 90 -0.01 -5.62 -1.49
CA SER A 90 -1.40 -5.18 -1.39
C SER A 90 -1.49 -3.80 -0.73
N TRP A 91 -2.31 -2.94 -1.30
CA TRP A 91 -2.61 -1.60 -0.80
C TRP A 91 -4.13 -1.41 -0.71
N ASP A 92 -4.65 -1.30 0.51
CA ASP A 92 -6.04 -0.92 0.80
C ASP A 92 -6.04 0.51 1.35
N THR A 93 -6.65 1.42 0.59
CA THR A 93 -6.63 2.85 0.88
C THR A 93 -7.93 3.52 0.47
N TYR A 94 -8.02 4.82 0.68
CA TYR A 94 -9.21 5.62 0.37
C TYR A 94 -8.86 6.77 -0.55
N SER A 95 -9.84 7.19 -1.34
CA SER A 95 -9.79 8.47 -2.05
C SER A 95 -10.36 9.59 -1.18
N TYR A 96 -9.95 10.83 -1.45
CA TYR A 96 -10.67 11.99 -0.96
C TYR A 96 -12.09 12.03 -1.53
N ASP A 97 -13.03 12.67 -0.82
CA ASP A 97 -14.40 12.83 -1.31
C ASP A 97 -14.42 13.53 -2.68
N GLY A 98 -15.08 12.88 -3.66
CA GLY A 98 -15.16 13.36 -5.04
C GLY A 98 -13.95 12.99 -5.92
N PHE A 99 -12.95 12.28 -5.39
CA PHE A 99 -11.75 11.86 -6.13
C PHE A 99 -11.70 10.36 -6.46
N PHE A 100 -12.73 9.59 -6.09
CA PHE A 100 -12.77 8.13 -6.30
C PHE A 100 -12.38 7.71 -7.72
N GLN A 101 -12.97 8.32 -8.75
CA GLN A 101 -12.63 7.96 -10.13
C GLN A 101 -11.15 8.24 -10.45
N LYS A 102 -10.60 9.39 -10.00
CA LYS A 102 -9.19 9.72 -10.21
C LYS A 102 -8.26 8.76 -9.50
N THR A 103 -8.60 8.33 -8.28
CA THR A 103 -7.85 7.33 -7.54
C THR A 103 -7.94 5.96 -8.23
N SER A 104 -9.13 5.57 -8.67
CA SER A 104 -9.31 4.34 -9.46
C SER A 104 -8.46 4.37 -10.73
N ASP A 105 -8.48 5.48 -11.48
CA ASP A 105 -7.70 5.64 -12.72
C ASP A 105 -6.19 5.61 -12.45
N LEU A 106 -5.73 6.21 -11.34
CA LEU A 106 -4.34 6.15 -10.89
C LEU A 106 -3.87 4.69 -10.73
N PHE A 107 -4.65 3.88 -10.00
CA PHE A 107 -4.32 2.48 -9.77
C PHE A 107 -4.51 1.59 -11.02
N SER A 108 -5.50 1.89 -11.87
CA SER A 108 -5.84 1.09 -13.07
C SER A 108 -4.87 1.30 -14.23
N ASN A 109 -4.50 2.56 -14.46
CA ASN A 109 -3.95 2.97 -15.76
C ASN A 109 -2.46 3.29 -15.71
N LYS A 110 -1.91 3.52 -14.51
CA LYS A 110 -0.50 3.92 -14.33
C LYS A 110 0.35 2.77 -13.80
N VAL A 111 1.63 2.82 -14.12
CA VAL A 111 2.66 1.92 -13.59
C VAL A 111 3.20 2.50 -12.28
N MET A 112 3.18 1.70 -11.20
CA MET A 112 3.68 2.12 -9.89
C MET A 112 5.17 1.81 -9.73
N TYR A 113 5.95 2.83 -9.42
CA TYR A 113 7.34 2.74 -9.00
C TYR A 113 7.46 3.11 -7.54
N VAL A 114 8.26 2.35 -6.79
CA VAL A 114 8.54 2.61 -5.38
C VAL A 114 10.04 2.71 -5.20
N THR A 115 10.53 3.83 -4.68
CA THR A 115 11.93 4.01 -4.31
C THR A 115 12.07 3.93 -2.79
N VAL A 116 13.01 3.13 -2.30
CA VAL A 116 13.40 3.04 -0.89
C VAL A 116 14.90 2.74 -0.81
N ASP A 117 15.61 3.40 0.12
CA ASP A 117 17.08 3.31 0.25
C ASP A 117 17.85 3.55 -1.06
N GLY A 118 17.33 4.42 -1.94
CA GLY A 118 17.93 4.75 -3.23
C GLY A 118 17.72 3.71 -4.33
N ILE A 119 17.03 2.59 -4.04
CA ILE A 119 16.69 1.54 -5.02
C ILE A 119 15.24 1.72 -5.45
N THR A 120 14.99 1.69 -6.76
CA THR A 120 13.64 1.80 -7.34
C THR A 120 13.14 0.44 -7.81
N TYR A 121 11.93 0.09 -7.38
CA TYR A 121 11.22 -1.16 -7.69
C TYR A 121 10.05 -0.85 -8.60
N ASN A 122 9.95 -1.56 -9.74
CA ASN A 122 8.82 -1.44 -10.66
C ASN A 122 7.74 -2.47 -10.31
N LEU A 123 6.67 -2.01 -9.67
CA LEU A 123 5.55 -2.88 -9.27
C LEU A 123 4.56 -3.14 -10.42
N GLY A 124 4.73 -2.48 -11.57
CA GLY A 124 3.84 -2.66 -12.71
C GLY A 124 2.50 -1.94 -12.52
N LYS A 125 1.52 -2.34 -13.32
CA LYS A 125 0.12 -1.96 -13.14
C LYS A 125 -0.52 -2.84 -12.07
N ASN A 126 -1.59 -2.35 -11.45
CA ASN A 126 -2.40 -3.15 -10.55
C ASN A 126 -2.95 -4.38 -11.28
N THR A 127 -2.83 -5.56 -10.68
CA THR A 127 -3.33 -6.83 -11.23
C THR A 127 -4.80 -7.09 -10.90
N SER A 128 -5.35 -6.43 -9.87
CA SER A 128 -6.75 -6.52 -9.49
C SER A 128 -7.23 -5.26 -8.79
N ILE A 129 -8.31 -4.65 -9.31
CA ILE A 129 -9.10 -3.68 -8.55
C ILE A 129 -10.29 -4.43 -8.01
N SER A 130 -10.26 -4.75 -6.73
CA SER A 130 -11.51 -5.01 -6.02
C SER A 130 -12.00 -3.67 -5.46
N GLY A 131 -13.26 -3.35 -5.70
CA GLY A 131 -13.88 -2.22 -5.02
C GLY A 131 -13.90 -2.55 -3.53
N SER A 132 -13.39 -1.65 -2.69
CA SER A 132 -13.65 -1.76 -1.25
C SER A 132 -15.16 -1.67 -1.05
N SER A 133 -15.71 -2.49 -0.16
CA SER A 133 -17.13 -2.37 0.23
C SER A 133 -17.41 -1.03 0.93
N ALA A 134 -16.36 -0.34 1.41
CA ALA A 134 -16.44 0.97 2.00
C ALA A 134 -16.46 2.08 0.94
N LYS A 135 -17.31 3.10 1.15
CA LYS A 135 -17.36 4.31 0.33
C LYS A 135 -15.93 4.90 0.18
N ASN A 136 -15.57 5.22 -1.06
CA ASN A 136 -14.27 5.78 -1.46
C ASN A 136 -13.06 4.85 -1.29
N GLY A 137 -13.23 3.61 -0.83
CA GLY A 137 -12.13 2.68 -0.64
C GLY A 137 -11.68 2.02 -1.95
N VAL A 138 -10.39 1.79 -2.09
CA VAL A 138 -9.73 1.22 -3.27
C VAL A 138 -8.69 0.21 -2.80
N ILE A 139 -8.76 -1.00 -3.35
CA ILE A 139 -7.77 -2.06 -3.13
C ILE A 139 -6.99 -2.27 -4.42
N ALA A 140 -5.66 -2.31 -4.29
CA ALA A 140 -4.74 -2.59 -5.37
C ALA A 140 -3.73 -3.65 -4.98
N ASP A 141 -3.53 -4.63 -5.87
CA ASP A 141 -2.57 -5.71 -5.69
C ASP A 141 -1.54 -5.70 -6.82
N TYR A 142 -0.28 -5.94 -6.48
CA TYR A 142 0.83 -5.87 -7.41
C TYR A 142 1.61 -7.18 -7.38
N ILE A 143 1.54 -7.90 -8.50
CA ILE A 143 2.29 -9.13 -8.77
C ILE A 143 3.27 -8.83 -9.90
N SER A 144 4.48 -8.42 -9.54
CA SER A 144 5.56 -8.13 -10.49
C SER A 144 6.87 -8.81 -10.08
N PRO A 145 7.86 -8.93 -10.98
CA PRO A 145 9.18 -9.47 -10.63
C PRO A 145 9.92 -8.68 -9.53
N ASP A 146 9.59 -7.41 -9.32
CA ASP A 146 10.18 -6.57 -8.27
C ASP A 146 9.37 -6.60 -6.96
N ALA A 147 8.10 -7.04 -6.98
CA ALA A 147 7.28 -7.12 -5.78
C ALA A 147 7.92 -7.99 -4.67
N PRO A 148 8.49 -9.19 -4.94
CA PRO A 148 9.23 -9.94 -3.92
C PRO A 148 10.46 -9.21 -3.39
N LYS A 149 11.15 -8.42 -4.22
CA LYS A 149 12.33 -7.65 -3.80
C LYS A 149 11.94 -6.55 -2.83
N LEU A 150 10.85 -5.83 -3.11
CA LEU A 150 10.27 -4.86 -2.18
C LEU A 150 9.73 -5.55 -0.92
N GLY A 151 9.11 -6.73 -1.06
CA GLY A 151 8.67 -7.56 0.06
C GLY A 151 9.79 -7.88 1.04
N ASN A 152 11.00 -8.18 0.54
CA ASN A 152 12.18 -8.36 1.41
C ASN A 152 12.59 -7.09 2.18
N ILE A 153 12.33 -5.90 1.63
CA ILE A 153 12.49 -4.66 2.39
C ILE A 153 11.42 -4.55 3.47
N LEU A 154 10.16 -4.84 3.16
CA LEU A 154 9.04 -4.79 4.12
C LEU A 154 9.21 -5.78 5.29
N LYS A 155 9.97 -6.86 5.10
CA LYS A 155 10.33 -7.83 6.16
C LYS A 155 11.35 -7.30 7.17
N GLN A 156 11.97 -6.13 6.95
CA GLN A 156 12.90 -5.51 7.89
C GLN A 156 12.12 -4.87 9.06
N ILE A 157 11.59 -5.69 9.96
CA ILE A 157 10.74 -5.24 11.06
C ILE A 157 11.46 -4.30 12.03
N GLY A 158 10.71 -3.36 12.63
CA GLY A 158 11.20 -2.45 13.66
C GLY A 158 11.99 -1.25 13.17
N VAL A 159 12.27 -1.14 11.87
CA VAL A 159 12.91 0.05 11.27
C VAL A 159 11.90 0.92 10.54
N THR A 160 12.16 2.23 10.53
CA THR A 160 11.41 3.18 9.70
C THR A 160 12.16 3.43 8.42
N LYS A 161 11.46 3.32 7.29
CA LYS A 161 11.98 3.54 5.94
C LYS A 161 11.15 4.60 5.25
N ARG A 162 11.80 5.44 4.45
CA ARG A 162 11.13 6.40 3.57
C ARG A 162 10.85 5.76 2.22
N PHE A 163 9.59 5.75 1.84
CA PHE A 163 9.11 5.25 0.57
C PHE A 163 8.67 6.43 -0.30
N TYR A 164 9.17 6.45 -1.53
CA TYR A 164 8.76 7.39 -2.56
C TYR A 164 7.98 6.63 -3.62
N PHE A 165 6.69 6.90 -3.70
CA PHE A 165 5.79 6.33 -4.69
C PHE A 165 5.65 7.29 -5.86
N ASN A 166 5.67 6.73 -7.07
CA ASN A 166 5.52 7.49 -8.29
C ASN A 166 4.74 6.67 -9.30
N TRP A 167 3.56 7.16 -9.69
CA TRP A 167 2.75 6.53 -10.73
C TRP A 167 2.96 7.25 -12.06
N ARG A 168 3.40 6.51 -13.06
CA ARG A 168 3.76 7.05 -14.38
C ARG A 168 2.94 6.40 -15.48
N ASP A 169 2.80 7.13 -16.58
CA ASP A 169 2.43 6.50 -17.85
C ASP A 169 3.51 5.50 -18.26
N GLU A 170 3.09 4.50 -19.03
CA GLU A 170 3.97 3.49 -19.62
C GLU A 170 4.78 4.06 -20.79
#